data_AF-B4N0F8-F1
#
_entry.id   AF-B4N0F8-F1
#
_cell.length_a   1.000
_cell.length_b   1.000
_cell.length_c   1.000
_cell.angle_alpha   90.00
_cell.angle_beta   90.00
_cell.angle_gamma   90.00
#
_symmetry.space_group_name_H-M   'P 1'
#
loop_
_entity.id
_entity.type
_entity.pdbx_description
1 polymer ?
#
loop_
_entity_poly.entity_id
_entity_poly.type
_entity_poly.pdbx_seq_one_letter_code
_entity_poly.pdbx_strand_id
1 'polypeptide(L)'
;MSNSVPKTSDNLIIDLALSDDSSDVEMVSVTMPRENADVPTDFEILNIFQDISKLAKIEKYLNILYRPFVCFVNTKCEFNLPELNVIIPNAKYDPDQHSALFIKRTFPVGSLKVYANGNIYAHGYSRESAHTGLRRFIHHLEDFEYKPLLRNPKYNVVNATFSMPFHVNLKQLHSGCYSRTSFSSKKTFLTYWMDEWQIKLAIFPTGFVYVMFSTQPRHTRRAIQFILPVLYRYKELNTKPIDMDKSGDIDYKLRWEREFQREDDFSIKM
;
A
#
# COMPACT_ATOMS: atom_id res chain seq x y z
N MET A 1 -62.02 -13.26 -26.30
CA MET A 1 -62.33 -11.81 -26.32
C MET A 1 -61.00 -11.07 -26.22
N SER A 2 -60.34 -10.82 -27.35
CA SER A 2 -60.40 -9.54 -28.12
C SER A 2 -59.70 -8.41 -27.36
N ASN A 3 -58.40 -8.20 -27.59
CA ASN A 3 -57.80 -7.30 -28.60
C ASN A 3 -57.54 -5.89 -28.04
N SER A 4 -56.27 -5.47 -27.99
CA SER A 4 -55.74 -4.36 -28.81
C SER A 4 -54.37 -3.87 -28.30
N VAL A 5 -53.36 -4.00 -29.17
CA VAL A 5 -52.14 -3.13 -29.27
C VAL A 5 -52.37 -2.34 -30.57
N PRO A 6 -51.94 -1.06 -30.75
CA PRO A 6 -50.59 -0.84 -31.32
C PRO A 6 -49.89 0.52 -31.09
N LYS A 7 -48.54 0.48 -31.26
CA LYS A 7 -47.60 1.51 -31.79
C LYS A 7 -47.23 2.69 -30.84
N THR A 8 -46.02 3.27 -30.88
CA THR A 8 -45.13 3.52 -32.04
C THR A 8 -43.65 3.67 -31.63
N SER A 9 -42.80 3.15 -32.50
CA SER A 9 -41.37 3.44 -32.72
C SER A 9 -41.10 4.91 -33.09
N ASP A 10 -39.90 5.42 -32.79
CA ASP A 10 -39.25 6.43 -33.64
C ASP A 10 -37.72 6.19 -33.67
N ASN A 11 -37.32 5.41 -34.67
CA ASN A 11 -35.99 5.51 -35.27
C ASN A 11 -36.00 6.76 -36.15
N LEU A 12 -35.15 7.75 -35.88
CA LEU A 12 -34.88 8.80 -36.87
C LEU A 12 -33.85 8.27 -37.88
N ILE A 13 -34.39 7.74 -38.99
CA ILE A 13 -33.69 7.60 -40.27
C ILE A 13 -33.64 8.99 -40.89
N ILE A 14 -32.46 9.46 -41.26
CA ILE A 14 -32.31 10.59 -42.17
C ILE A 14 -31.83 10.00 -43.50
N ASP A 15 -32.77 9.79 -44.42
CA ASP A 15 -32.49 9.56 -45.83
C ASP A 15 -32.49 10.92 -46.54
N LEU A 16 -31.37 11.26 -47.17
CA LEU A 16 -31.29 12.30 -48.20
C LEU A 16 -30.70 11.69 -49.46
N ALA A 17 -31.42 11.91 -50.55
CA ALA A 17 -31.38 11.14 -51.78
C ALA A 17 -30.11 11.28 -52.64
N LEU A 18 -29.75 10.13 -53.21
CA LEU A 18 -29.02 9.77 -54.43
C LEU A 18 -28.50 10.88 -55.37
N SER A 19 -27.22 10.71 -55.74
CA SER A 19 -26.77 10.76 -57.14
C SER A 19 -25.78 9.61 -57.38
N ASP A 20 -26.09 8.80 -58.40
CA ASP A 20 -25.43 7.56 -58.81
C ASP A 20 -23.93 7.71 -59.11
N ASP A 21 -23.09 6.79 -58.62
CA ASP A 21 -22.35 5.84 -59.47
C ASP A 21 -21.60 4.76 -58.62
N SER A 22 -21.38 3.64 -59.28
CA SER A 22 -20.94 2.29 -58.89
C SER A 22 -19.81 2.02 -57.87
N SER A 23 -19.90 0.80 -57.32
CA SER A 23 -18.88 -0.12 -56.76
C SER A 23 -18.90 -0.37 -55.24
N ASP A 24 -18.87 -1.66 -54.91
CA ASP A 24 -19.09 -2.28 -53.59
C ASP A 24 -18.21 -1.70 -52.47
N VAL A 25 -18.85 -1.24 -51.39
CA VAL A 25 -18.19 -0.94 -50.11
C VAL A 25 -18.87 -1.76 -49.02
N GLU A 26 -18.20 -2.81 -48.55
CA GLU A 26 -18.55 -3.47 -47.28
C GLU A 26 -18.56 -2.42 -46.16
N MET A 27 -19.71 -2.26 -45.50
CA MET A 27 -19.80 -1.49 -44.26
C MET A 27 -19.00 -2.19 -43.17
N VAL A 28 -17.75 -1.78 -42.99
CA VAL A 28 -16.99 -2.07 -41.79
C VAL A 28 -17.65 -1.28 -40.65
N SER A 29 -18.48 -1.95 -39.86
CA SER A 29 -18.96 -1.40 -38.61
C SER A 29 -17.75 -1.19 -37.69
N VAL A 30 -17.26 0.05 -37.65
CA VAL A 30 -16.25 0.48 -36.68
C VAL A 30 -16.91 0.46 -35.31
N THR A 31 -16.88 -0.70 -34.67
CA THR A 31 -17.22 -0.82 -33.26
C THR A 31 -16.09 -0.14 -32.51
N MET A 32 -16.30 1.10 -32.08
CA MET A 32 -15.39 1.75 -31.16
C MET A 32 -15.24 0.85 -29.93
N PRO A 33 -14.00 0.53 -29.50
CA PRO A 33 -13.81 -0.31 -28.33
C PRO A 33 -14.44 0.41 -27.13
N ARG A 34 -15.36 -0.28 -26.45
CA ARG A 34 -15.91 0.18 -25.17
C ARG A 34 -14.74 0.53 -24.26
N GLU A 35 -14.57 1.79 -23.88
CA GLU A 35 -13.69 2.17 -22.78
C GLU A 35 -14.06 1.28 -21.59
N ASN A 36 -13.08 0.53 -21.07
CA ASN A 36 -13.28 -0.39 -19.96
C ASN A 36 -13.86 0.38 -18.77
N ALA A 37 -15.17 0.23 -18.51
CA ALA A 37 -15.89 0.87 -17.41
C ALA A 37 -15.29 0.60 -16.01
N ASP A 38 -14.32 -0.32 -15.94
CA ASP A 38 -13.62 -0.71 -14.72
C ASP A 38 -12.33 0.07 -14.43
N VAL A 39 -11.85 0.94 -15.33
CA VAL A 39 -10.66 1.77 -15.06
C VAL A 39 -11.07 3.07 -14.35
N PRO A 40 -10.51 3.40 -13.16
CA PRO A 40 -10.75 4.69 -12.53
C PRO A 40 -10.19 5.85 -13.37
N THR A 41 -10.93 6.94 -13.42
CA THR A 41 -10.48 8.17 -14.09
C THR A 41 -9.37 8.87 -13.31
N ASP A 42 -8.57 9.69 -13.98
CA ASP A 42 -7.51 10.48 -13.31
C ASP A 42 -8.09 11.40 -12.23
N PHE A 43 -9.27 11.97 -12.44
CA PHE A 43 -9.93 12.80 -11.43
C PHE A 43 -10.29 11.99 -10.17
N GLU A 44 -10.78 10.76 -10.34
CA GLU A 44 -11.08 9.87 -9.21
C GLU A 44 -9.81 9.50 -8.45
N ILE A 45 -8.73 9.21 -9.16
CA ILE A 45 -7.43 8.87 -8.56
C ILE A 45 -6.87 10.05 -7.75
N LEU A 46 -6.87 11.26 -8.31
CA LEU A 46 -6.36 12.45 -7.62
C LEU A 46 -7.19 12.82 -6.38
N ASN A 47 -8.46 12.37 -6.33
CA ASN A 47 -9.38 12.59 -5.23
C ASN A 47 -9.71 11.29 -4.46
N ILE A 48 -8.78 10.32 -4.45
CA ILE A 48 -8.97 8.95 -3.94
C ILE A 48 -9.71 8.82 -2.59
N PHE A 49 -9.48 9.72 -1.63
CA PHE A 49 -10.10 9.65 -0.29
C PHE A 49 -11.36 10.52 -0.13
N GLN A 50 -11.86 11.17 -1.18
CA GLN A 50 -13.08 11.98 -1.12
C GLN A 50 -14.36 11.14 -1.22
N ASP A 51 -14.35 10.10 -2.08
CA ASP A 51 -15.49 9.20 -2.27
C ASP A 51 -15.16 7.77 -1.81
N ILE A 52 -15.69 7.41 -0.64
CA ILE A 52 -15.47 6.10 -0.01
C ILE A 52 -16.00 4.96 -0.90
N SER A 53 -17.05 5.21 -1.68
CA SER A 53 -17.68 4.20 -2.55
C SER A 53 -16.75 3.72 -3.67
N LYS A 54 -15.79 4.58 -4.06
CA LYS A 54 -14.81 4.31 -5.11
C LYS A 54 -13.45 3.88 -4.57
N LEU A 55 -13.20 4.06 -3.28
CA LEU A 55 -11.89 3.84 -2.67
C LEU A 55 -11.35 2.43 -2.94
N ALA A 56 -12.17 1.39 -2.72
CA ALA A 56 -11.73 0.01 -2.93
C ALA A 56 -11.33 -0.28 -4.39
N LYS A 57 -12.03 0.33 -5.36
CA LYS A 57 -11.71 0.23 -6.79
C LYS A 57 -10.38 0.89 -7.10
N ILE A 58 -10.15 2.09 -6.58
CA ILE A 58 -8.92 2.84 -6.81
C ILE A 58 -7.73 2.18 -6.11
N GLU A 59 -7.88 1.73 -4.86
CA GLU A 59 -6.83 1.01 -4.12
C GLU A 59 -6.42 -0.27 -4.84
N LYS A 60 -7.39 -1.01 -5.40
CA LYS A 60 -7.11 -2.17 -6.25
C LYS A 60 -6.38 -1.77 -7.53
N TYR A 61 -6.85 -0.74 -8.23
CA TYR A 61 -6.24 -0.28 -9.49
C TYR A 61 -4.78 0.17 -9.31
N LEU A 62 -4.48 0.86 -8.21
CA LEU A 62 -3.12 1.32 -7.88
C LEU A 62 -2.31 0.29 -7.09
N ASN A 63 -2.84 -0.91 -6.85
CA ASN A 63 -2.21 -1.94 -6.01
C ASN A 63 -1.72 -1.39 -4.66
N ILE A 64 -2.54 -0.56 -3.99
CA ILE A 64 -2.21 0.01 -2.68
C ILE A 64 -2.25 -1.11 -1.64
N LEU A 65 -1.11 -1.34 -0.98
CA LEU A 65 -0.98 -2.30 0.10
C LEU A 65 -0.47 -1.60 1.35
N TYR A 66 -1.32 -1.48 2.37
CA TYR A 66 -0.91 -1.01 3.69
C TYR A 66 -0.19 -2.12 4.47
N ARG A 67 0.75 -1.72 5.32
CA ARG A 67 1.42 -2.60 6.27
C ARG A 67 0.94 -2.28 7.69
N PRO A 68 0.75 -3.30 8.55
CA PRO A 68 0.51 -3.04 9.96
C PRO A 68 1.70 -2.31 10.58
N PHE A 69 1.46 -1.56 11.66
CA PHE A 69 2.54 -0.99 12.45
C PHE A 69 3.07 -2.08 13.36
N VAL A 70 4.39 -2.27 13.33
CA VAL A 70 5.09 -3.34 14.03
C VAL A 70 6.13 -2.71 14.94
N CYS A 71 6.12 -3.12 16.20
CA CYS A 71 7.18 -2.85 17.16
C CYS A 71 7.81 -4.18 17.55
N PHE A 72 9.13 -4.29 17.45
CA PHE A 72 9.88 -5.51 17.70
C PHE A 72 10.97 -5.29 18.73
N VAL A 73 11.16 -6.26 19.62
CA VAL A 73 12.28 -6.29 20.56
C VAL A 73 12.77 -7.72 20.75
N ASN A 74 14.05 -7.86 21.05
CA ASN A 74 14.59 -9.08 21.62
C ASN A 74 14.81 -8.86 23.13
N THR A 75 14.09 -9.60 23.97
CA THR A 75 14.09 -9.43 25.42
C THR A 75 15.29 -10.04 26.14
N LYS A 76 16.17 -10.76 25.41
CA LYS A 76 17.29 -11.54 25.99
C LYS A 76 16.86 -12.56 27.04
N CYS A 77 15.60 -12.99 26.98
CA CYS A 77 14.98 -13.95 27.88
C CYS A 77 14.43 -15.11 27.05
N GLU A 78 14.58 -16.34 27.52
CA GLU A 78 13.98 -17.52 26.89
C GLU A 78 12.58 -17.75 27.47
N PHE A 79 11.63 -18.08 26.60
CA PHE A 79 10.23 -18.23 26.95
C PHE A 79 9.75 -19.66 26.76
N ASN A 80 9.08 -20.21 27.77
CA ASN A 80 8.38 -21.48 27.68
C ASN A 80 6.99 -21.24 27.03
N LEU A 81 6.90 -21.39 25.71
CA LEU A 81 5.68 -21.07 24.96
C LEU A 81 4.46 -21.94 25.35
N PRO A 82 4.58 -23.26 25.58
CA PRO A 82 3.49 -24.08 26.12
C PRO A 82 2.92 -23.55 27.43
N GLU A 83 3.79 -23.16 28.37
CA GLU A 83 3.39 -22.62 29.66
C GLU A 83 2.70 -21.27 29.51
N LEU A 84 3.30 -20.36 28.74
CA LEU A 84 2.71 -19.06 28.43
C LEU A 84 1.34 -19.18 27.73
N ASN A 85 1.13 -20.22 26.91
CA ASN A 85 -0.15 -20.48 26.25
C ASN A 85 -1.27 -20.85 27.23
N VAL A 86 -0.94 -21.52 28.34
CA VAL A 86 -1.91 -21.87 29.39
C VAL A 86 -2.23 -20.66 30.26
N ILE A 87 -1.22 -19.86 30.58
CA ILE A 87 -1.34 -18.74 31.53
C ILE A 87 -1.96 -17.50 30.88
N ILE A 88 -1.58 -17.19 29.64
CA ILE A 88 -2.00 -15.93 28.99
C ILE A 88 -3.36 -16.12 28.31
N PRO A 89 -4.37 -15.30 28.66
CA PRO A 89 -5.67 -15.37 28.00
C PRO A 89 -5.58 -14.96 26.53
N ASN A 90 -6.33 -15.66 25.67
CA ASN A 90 -6.34 -15.43 24.21
C ASN A 90 -5.00 -15.69 23.51
N ALA A 91 -4.07 -16.37 24.19
CA ALA A 91 -2.89 -16.90 23.56
C ALA A 91 -3.24 -18.18 22.78
N LYS A 92 -2.52 -18.39 21.68
CA LYS A 92 -2.61 -19.58 20.83
C LYS A 92 -1.21 -20.00 20.43
N TYR A 93 -0.85 -21.23 20.78
CA TYR A 93 0.39 -21.87 20.38
C TYR A 93 0.09 -23.23 19.78
N ASP A 94 0.56 -23.43 18.56
CA ASP A 94 0.54 -24.71 17.85
C ASP A 94 1.92 -24.87 17.19
N PRO A 95 2.84 -25.65 17.79
CA PRO A 95 4.21 -25.81 17.29
C PRO A 95 4.27 -26.45 15.90
N ASP A 96 3.25 -27.22 15.51
CA ASP A 96 3.19 -27.90 14.21
C ASP A 96 2.85 -26.90 13.09
N GLN A 97 2.10 -25.84 13.41
CA GLN A 97 1.77 -24.77 12.46
C GLN A 97 2.80 -23.65 12.48
N HIS A 98 3.17 -23.16 13.67
CA HIS A 98 4.01 -21.98 13.83
C HIS A 98 4.85 -22.01 15.11
N SER A 99 6.12 -21.64 15.00
CA SER A 99 7.07 -21.59 16.13
C SER A 99 6.84 -20.44 17.13
N ALA A 100 5.76 -19.68 16.96
CA ALA A 100 5.46 -18.50 17.78
C ALA A 100 4.13 -18.66 18.52
N LEU A 101 4.08 -18.13 19.74
CA LEU A 101 2.85 -17.90 20.49
C LEU A 101 2.17 -16.64 19.95
N PHE A 102 0.90 -16.75 19.56
CA PHE A 102 0.09 -15.65 19.06
C PHE A 102 -0.87 -15.17 20.13
N ILE A 103 -0.89 -13.87 20.41
CA ILE A 103 -1.78 -13.29 21.42
C ILE A 103 -2.59 -12.18 20.77
N LYS A 104 -3.93 -12.27 20.81
CA LYS A 104 -4.81 -11.17 20.37
C LYS A 104 -5.09 -10.23 21.52
N ARG A 105 -5.14 -8.93 21.24
CA ARG A 105 -5.32 -7.90 22.26
C ARG A 105 -6.37 -6.88 21.87
N THR A 106 -7.10 -6.43 22.89
CA THR A 106 -8.16 -5.41 22.79
C THR A 106 -7.67 -4.03 23.20
N PHE A 107 -6.70 -3.91 24.12
CA PHE A 107 -6.21 -2.61 24.59
C PHE A 107 -4.66 -2.53 24.74
N PRO A 108 -3.97 -1.79 23.85
CA PRO A 108 -4.46 -1.31 22.55
C PRO A 108 -4.84 -2.48 21.63
N VAL A 109 -5.73 -2.22 20.67
CA VAL A 109 -6.15 -3.22 19.67
C VAL A 109 -4.94 -3.64 18.84
N GLY A 110 -4.66 -4.94 18.79
CA GLY A 110 -3.48 -5.45 18.12
C GLY A 110 -3.25 -6.94 18.32
N SER A 111 -2.05 -7.38 17.97
CA SER A 111 -1.61 -8.76 18.22
C SER A 111 -0.14 -8.80 18.61
N LEU A 112 0.26 -9.86 19.30
CA LEU A 112 1.66 -10.15 19.61
C LEU A 112 2.03 -11.50 19.00
N LYS A 113 3.29 -11.60 18.55
CA LYS A 113 3.97 -12.86 18.27
C LYS A 113 5.17 -12.96 19.20
N VAL A 114 5.21 -14.02 20.00
CA VAL A 114 6.29 -14.28 20.96
C VAL A 114 7.00 -15.55 20.54
N TYR A 115 8.32 -15.49 20.41
CA TYR A 115 9.16 -16.61 20.06
C TYR A 115 9.95 -17.06 21.29
N ALA A 116 10.22 -18.37 21.38
CA ALA A 116 10.94 -18.97 22.52
C ALA A 116 12.31 -18.32 22.77
N ASN A 117 12.97 -17.78 21.74
CA ASN A 117 14.27 -17.11 21.82
C ASN A 117 14.24 -15.64 22.30
N GLY A 118 13.12 -15.19 22.86
CA GLY A 118 12.98 -13.83 23.39
C GLY A 118 12.59 -12.77 22.37
N ASN A 119 12.38 -13.14 21.10
CA ASN A 119 11.87 -12.21 20.11
C ASN A 119 10.37 -11.96 20.32
N ILE A 120 9.97 -10.70 20.40
CA ILE A 120 8.57 -10.30 20.51
C ILE A 120 8.25 -9.27 19.43
N TYR A 121 7.20 -9.52 18.66
CA TYR A 121 6.65 -8.60 17.66
C TYR A 121 5.25 -8.19 18.08
N ALA A 122 5.03 -6.89 18.24
CA ALA A 122 3.72 -6.30 18.51
C ALA A 122 3.21 -5.62 17.25
N HIS A 123 2.03 -6.03 16.79
CA HIS A 123 1.27 -5.35 15.75
C HIS A 123 0.23 -4.42 16.36
N GLY A 124 0.09 -3.23 15.80
CA GLY A 124 -0.91 -2.25 16.21
C GLY A 124 -1.44 -1.43 15.05
N TYR A 125 -2.49 -0.66 15.32
CA TYR A 125 -3.09 0.29 14.37
C TYR A 125 -2.17 1.48 14.08
N SER A 126 -1.36 1.90 15.06
CA SER A 126 -0.35 2.96 14.98
C SER A 126 0.96 2.52 15.60
N ARG A 127 2.05 3.26 15.31
CA ARG A 127 3.36 3.02 15.93
C ARG A 127 3.28 3.00 17.47
N GLU A 128 2.57 3.98 18.03
CA GLU A 128 2.39 4.09 19.48
C GLU A 128 1.58 2.93 20.05
N SER A 129 0.51 2.50 19.38
CA SER A 129 -0.28 1.36 19.83
C SER A 129 0.54 0.06 19.84
N ALA A 130 1.41 -0.14 18.85
CA ALA A 130 2.30 -1.30 18.80
C ALA A 130 3.32 -1.26 19.96
N HIS A 131 3.92 -0.09 20.21
CA HIS A 131 4.87 0.12 21.30
C HIS A 131 4.23 -0.05 22.69
N THR A 132 3.12 0.63 22.95
CA THR A 132 2.34 0.49 24.19
C THR A 132 1.87 -0.96 24.38
N GLY A 133 1.50 -1.62 23.28
CA GLY A 133 1.23 -3.05 23.27
C GLY A 133 2.43 -3.83 23.81
N LEU A 134 3.56 -3.75 23.12
CA LEU A 134 4.79 -4.44 23.52
C LEU A 134 5.17 -4.19 24.99
N ARG A 135 5.19 -2.91 25.41
CA ARG A 135 5.57 -2.51 26.77
C ARG A 135 4.67 -3.12 27.84
N ARG A 136 3.35 -3.10 27.64
CA ARG A 136 2.40 -3.72 28.57
C ARG A 136 2.63 -5.22 28.68
N PHE A 137 2.87 -5.89 27.54
CA PHE A 137 3.10 -7.32 27.55
C PHE A 137 4.38 -7.69 28.30
N ILE A 138 5.45 -6.93 28.09
CA ILE A 138 6.71 -7.10 28.82
C ILE A 138 6.50 -6.98 30.33
N HIS A 139 5.69 -6.00 30.76
CA HIS A 139 5.37 -5.86 32.18
C HIS A 139 4.61 -7.08 32.74
N HIS A 140 3.66 -7.65 31.98
CA HIS A 140 2.95 -8.87 32.43
C HIS A 140 3.88 -10.09 32.48
N LEU A 141 4.93 -10.14 31.66
CA LEU A 141 5.92 -11.21 31.74
C LEU A 141 6.72 -11.16 33.03
N GLU A 142 6.94 -9.97 33.61
CA GLU A 142 7.61 -9.81 34.91
C GLU A 142 6.80 -10.45 36.04
N ASP A 143 5.45 -10.41 35.95
CA ASP A 143 4.54 -11.07 36.90
C ASP A 143 4.62 -12.60 36.85
N PHE A 144 5.10 -13.17 35.73
CA PHE A 144 5.31 -14.61 35.54
C PHE A 144 6.78 -15.02 35.78
N GLU A 145 7.51 -14.25 36.59
CA GLU A 145 8.92 -14.48 36.97
C GLU A 145 9.94 -14.41 35.82
N TYR A 146 9.53 -14.04 34.62
CA TYR A 146 10.48 -13.73 33.54
C TYR A 146 11.16 -12.38 33.81
N LYS A 147 12.39 -12.23 33.31
CA LYS A 147 13.18 -10.98 33.44
C LYS A 147 13.49 -10.38 32.05
N PRO A 148 12.47 -9.99 31.27
CA PRO A 148 12.67 -9.46 29.93
C PRO A 148 13.35 -8.10 29.95
N LEU A 149 14.36 -7.90 29.10
CA LEU A 149 15.01 -6.61 28.90
C LEU A 149 14.36 -5.85 27.74
N LEU A 150 13.67 -4.75 28.03
CA LEU A 150 13.19 -3.83 26.99
C LEU A 150 14.32 -2.87 26.59
N ARG A 151 15.12 -3.24 25.58
CA ARG A 151 16.17 -2.38 25.02
C ARG A 151 15.98 -2.20 23.52
N ASN A 152 16.07 -0.95 23.05
CA ASN A 152 16.10 -0.57 21.65
C ASN A 152 14.95 -1.18 20.81
N PRO A 153 13.68 -0.84 21.13
CA PRO A 153 12.55 -1.28 20.32
C PRO A 153 12.74 -0.79 18.87
N LYS A 154 12.58 -1.70 17.91
CA LYS A 154 12.66 -1.41 16.48
C LYS A 154 11.26 -1.36 15.88
N TYR A 155 11.11 -0.62 14.80
CA TYR A 155 9.84 -0.46 14.11
C TYR A 155 9.97 -0.85 12.64
N ASN A 156 8.87 -1.30 12.04
CA ASN A 156 8.82 -1.43 10.59
C ASN A 156 8.93 -0.05 9.95
N VAL A 157 9.77 0.02 8.91
CA VAL A 157 10.02 1.24 8.16
C VAL A 157 8.94 1.51 7.12
N VAL A 158 8.51 0.47 6.39
CA VAL A 158 7.53 0.57 5.30
C VAL A 158 6.11 0.45 5.84
N ASN A 159 5.25 1.42 5.50
CA ASN A 159 3.87 1.50 5.97
C ASN A 159 2.84 1.34 4.85
N ALA A 160 3.20 1.64 3.61
CA ALA A 160 2.41 1.30 2.44
C ALA A 160 3.29 1.19 1.19
N THR A 161 2.78 0.46 0.20
CA THR A 161 3.33 0.43 -1.16
C THR A 161 2.21 0.61 -2.16
N PHE A 162 2.48 1.23 -3.31
CA PHE A 162 1.54 1.32 -4.42
C PHE A 162 2.27 1.45 -5.75
N SER A 163 1.55 1.34 -6.85
CA SER A 163 2.10 1.47 -8.20
C SER A 163 1.24 2.39 -9.05
N MET A 164 1.87 3.32 -9.75
CA MET A 164 1.23 4.08 -10.82
C MET A 164 1.12 3.21 -12.08
N PRO A 165 0.08 3.40 -12.91
CA PRO A 165 -0.08 2.70 -14.19
C PRO A 165 0.85 3.24 -15.29
N PHE A 166 1.87 4.01 -14.92
CA PHE A 166 2.79 4.69 -15.83
C PHE A 166 4.18 4.89 -15.19
N HIS A 167 5.18 5.07 -16.05
CA HIS A 167 6.53 5.43 -15.63
C HIS A 167 6.63 6.90 -15.20
N VAL A 168 7.55 7.17 -14.26
CA VAL A 168 7.77 8.51 -13.71
C VAL A 168 9.15 9.01 -14.12
N ASN A 169 9.21 10.23 -14.66
CA ASN A 169 10.47 10.87 -15.01
C ASN A 169 11.16 11.42 -13.75
N LEU A 170 11.99 10.59 -13.12
CA LEU A 170 12.66 10.94 -11.86
C LEU A 170 13.60 12.15 -11.99
N LYS A 171 14.23 12.36 -13.17
CA LYS A 171 15.12 13.51 -13.39
C LYS A 171 14.33 14.81 -13.34
N GLN A 172 13.22 14.89 -14.07
CA GLN A 172 12.35 16.06 -14.06
C GLN A 172 11.71 16.28 -12.69
N LEU A 173 11.27 15.20 -12.03
CA LEU A 173 10.73 15.26 -10.68
C LEU A 173 11.76 15.81 -9.69
N HIS A 174 13.02 15.36 -9.76
CA HIS A 174 14.10 15.88 -8.92
C HIS A 174 14.36 17.37 -9.19
N SER A 175 14.47 17.77 -10.46
CA SER A 175 14.70 19.17 -10.82
C SER A 175 13.56 20.09 -10.36
N GLY A 176 12.30 19.67 -10.52
CA GLY A 176 11.13 20.45 -10.14
C GLY A 176 10.81 20.43 -8.65
N CYS A 177 11.38 19.50 -7.88
CA CYS A 177 11.16 19.36 -6.43
C CYS A 177 12.48 19.19 -5.66
N TYR A 178 13.54 19.90 -6.08
CA TYR A 178 14.90 19.69 -5.58
C TYR A 178 15.03 19.78 -4.05
N SER A 179 14.34 20.75 -3.42
CA SER A 179 14.36 20.93 -1.96
C SER A 179 13.76 19.76 -1.17
N ARG A 180 12.93 18.93 -1.82
CA ARG A 180 12.22 17.81 -1.20
C ARG A 180 12.64 16.46 -1.77
N THR A 181 13.72 16.41 -2.56
CA THR A 181 14.13 15.17 -3.22
C THR A 181 15.63 14.93 -3.20
N SER A 182 16.03 13.66 -3.12
CA SER A 182 17.40 13.23 -3.39
C SER A 182 17.39 12.11 -4.40
N PHE A 183 18.22 12.31 -5.43
CA PHE A 183 18.42 11.37 -6.50
C PHE A 183 19.91 11.35 -6.84
N SER A 184 20.52 10.18 -6.76
CA SER A 184 21.93 9.99 -7.11
C SER A 184 22.05 8.86 -8.11
N SER A 185 23.11 8.89 -8.92
CA SER A 185 23.38 7.83 -9.92
C SER A 185 23.57 6.43 -9.31
N LYS A 186 23.79 6.34 -7.98
CA LYS A 186 23.94 5.07 -7.26
C LYS A 186 22.61 4.45 -6.84
N LYS A 187 21.54 5.25 -6.68
CA LYS A 187 20.22 4.79 -6.24
C LYS A 187 19.31 4.57 -7.45
N THR A 188 18.61 3.44 -7.50
CA THR A 188 17.64 3.12 -8.55
C THR A 188 16.29 3.81 -8.36
N PHE A 189 16.13 4.53 -7.25
CA PHE A 189 14.92 5.26 -6.87
C PHE A 189 15.28 6.68 -6.43
N LEU A 190 14.29 7.56 -6.47
CA LEU A 190 14.35 8.89 -5.91
C LEU A 190 13.73 8.89 -4.51
N THR A 191 14.38 9.54 -3.56
CA THR A 191 13.82 9.77 -2.22
C THR A 191 13.08 11.10 -2.23
N TYR A 192 11.82 11.12 -1.77
CA TYR A 192 11.01 12.32 -1.58
C TYR A 192 10.68 12.51 -0.09
N TRP A 193 10.85 13.71 0.46
CA TRP A 193 10.57 14.02 1.87
C TRP A 193 9.29 14.82 2.07
N MET A 194 8.56 14.47 3.12
CA MET A 194 7.39 15.17 3.61
C MET A 194 7.60 15.52 5.08
N ASP A 195 8.13 16.73 5.32
CA ASP A 195 8.60 17.15 6.65
C ASP A 195 7.48 17.21 7.70
N GLU A 196 6.27 17.64 7.30
CA GLU A 196 5.11 17.79 8.21
C GLU A 196 4.80 16.50 8.99
N TRP A 197 5.00 15.34 8.37
CA TRP A 197 4.71 14.03 8.97
C TRP A 197 5.94 13.13 9.12
N GLN A 198 7.13 13.66 8.86
CA GLN A 198 8.41 12.92 8.85
C GLN A 198 8.36 11.67 7.94
N ILE A 199 7.63 11.75 6.83
CA ILE A 199 7.47 10.64 5.89
C ILE A 199 8.52 10.76 4.78
N LYS A 200 9.07 9.61 4.38
CA LYS A 200 9.92 9.50 3.20
C LYS A 200 9.27 8.56 2.20
N LEU A 201 9.39 8.88 0.91
CA LEU A 201 8.93 8.04 -0.17
C LEU A 201 10.11 7.61 -1.03
N ALA A 202 10.18 6.33 -1.39
CA ALA A 202 11.09 5.85 -2.42
C ALA A 202 10.29 5.63 -3.70
N ILE A 203 10.56 6.45 -4.72
CA ILE A 203 9.84 6.48 -5.99
C ILE A 203 10.73 5.86 -7.06
N PHE A 204 10.28 4.77 -7.66
CA PHE A 204 10.99 4.07 -8.72
C PHE A 204 10.55 4.59 -10.11
N PRO A 205 11.41 4.52 -11.14
CA PRO A 205 11.05 4.93 -12.50
C PRO A 205 9.85 4.16 -13.06
N THR A 206 9.60 2.95 -12.56
CA THR A 206 8.46 2.09 -12.91
C THR A 206 7.12 2.62 -12.40
N GLY A 207 7.11 3.68 -11.58
CA GLY A 207 5.90 4.15 -10.90
C GLY A 207 5.60 3.41 -9.60
N PHE A 208 6.43 2.43 -9.20
CA PHE A 208 6.32 1.79 -7.89
C PHE A 208 6.82 2.71 -6.79
N VAL A 209 6.09 2.78 -5.68
CA VAL A 209 6.36 3.72 -4.58
C VAL A 209 6.27 3.03 -3.23
N TYR A 210 7.28 3.25 -2.39
CA TYR A 210 7.22 2.95 -0.96
C TYR A 210 6.88 4.20 -0.17
N VAL A 211 5.98 4.07 0.81
CA VAL A 211 5.68 5.09 1.81
C VAL A 211 6.23 4.61 3.16
N MET A 212 7.16 5.38 3.74
CA MET A 212 7.96 4.97 4.89
C MET A 212 7.88 5.97 6.04
N PHE A 213 8.22 5.50 7.25
CA PHE A 213 8.31 6.27 8.51
C PHE A 213 7.02 6.86 9.06
N SER A 214 5.91 6.62 8.40
CA SER A 214 4.61 6.99 8.95
C SER A 214 4.47 6.41 10.35
N THR A 215 3.77 7.15 11.21
CA THR A 215 3.46 6.76 12.59
C THR A 215 1.98 6.42 12.77
N GLN A 216 1.14 6.82 11.82
CA GLN A 216 -0.32 6.69 11.88
C GLN A 216 -0.92 6.44 10.50
N PRO A 217 -1.97 5.61 10.37
CA PRO A 217 -2.62 5.34 9.08
C PRO A 217 -3.12 6.60 8.36
N ARG A 218 -3.56 7.62 9.09
CA ARG A 218 -4.00 8.90 8.50
C ARG A 218 -2.85 9.66 7.82
N HIS A 219 -1.63 9.60 8.36
CA HIS A 219 -0.47 10.25 7.74
C HIS A 219 -0.07 9.52 6.46
N THR A 220 -0.13 8.18 6.47
CA THR A 220 0.10 7.36 5.28
C THR A 220 -0.87 7.72 4.16
N ARG A 221 -2.17 7.81 4.46
CA ARG A 221 -3.20 8.21 3.48
C ARG A 221 -2.97 9.62 2.94
N ARG A 222 -2.69 10.59 3.81
CA ARG A 222 -2.38 11.97 3.39
C ARG A 222 -1.14 12.04 2.50
N ALA A 223 -0.08 11.28 2.81
CA ALA A 223 1.11 11.22 1.98
C ALA A 223 0.81 10.66 0.58
N ILE A 224 0.00 9.60 0.48
CA ILE A 224 -0.45 9.06 -0.81
C ILE A 224 -1.26 10.12 -1.57
N GLN A 225 -2.26 10.72 -0.94
CA GLN A 225 -3.07 11.77 -1.56
C GLN A 225 -2.24 12.95 -2.08
N PHE A 226 -1.25 13.37 -1.30
CA PHE A 226 -0.38 14.48 -1.66
C PHE A 226 0.55 14.14 -2.84
N ILE A 227 1.13 12.94 -2.86
CA ILE A 227 2.12 12.59 -3.88
C ILE A 227 1.49 12.27 -5.24
N LEU A 228 0.26 11.76 -5.28
CA LEU A 228 -0.43 11.42 -6.54
C LEU A 228 -0.40 12.54 -7.59
N PRO A 229 -0.84 13.79 -7.32
CA PRO A 229 -0.77 14.87 -8.31
C PRO A 229 0.66 15.22 -8.74
N VAL A 230 1.65 15.02 -7.86
CA VAL A 230 3.07 15.23 -8.20
C VAL A 230 3.53 14.16 -9.19
N LEU A 231 3.20 12.88 -8.97
CA LEU A 231 3.56 11.80 -9.88
C LEU A 231 2.90 11.96 -11.25
N TYR A 232 1.63 12.36 -11.29
CA TYR A 232 0.92 12.65 -12.54
C TYR A 232 1.57 13.78 -13.35
N ARG A 233 2.03 14.84 -12.67
CA ARG A 233 2.72 15.97 -13.33
C ARG A 233 4.02 15.53 -14.01
N TYR A 234 4.71 14.54 -13.46
CA TYR A 234 6.00 14.04 -13.99
C TYR A 234 5.88 12.65 -14.61
N LYS A 235 4.68 12.29 -15.12
CA LYS A 235 4.45 11.10 -15.92
C LYS A 235 5.31 11.14 -17.20
N GLU A 236 5.93 10.01 -17.54
CA GLU A 236 6.71 9.89 -18.77
C GLU A 236 5.78 9.74 -19.99
N LEU A 237 5.96 10.61 -21.00
CA LEU A 237 4.97 10.80 -22.08
C LEU A 237 5.00 9.73 -23.20
N ASN A 238 5.94 8.77 -23.18
CA ASN A 238 6.17 7.83 -24.29
C ASN A 238 6.29 6.36 -23.86
N THR A 239 5.80 5.99 -22.68
CA THR A 239 5.85 4.61 -22.21
C THR A 239 4.55 3.87 -22.48
N LYS A 240 4.66 2.62 -22.97
CA LYS A 240 3.52 1.71 -23.09
C LYS A 240 2.87 1.54 -21.71
N PRO A 241 1.55 1.36 -21.63
CA PRO A 241 0.88 1.05 -20.37
C PRO A 241 1.57 -0.13 -19.69
N ILE A 242 1.90 0.02 -18.40
CA ILE A 242 2.55 -1.04 -17.63
C ILE A 242 1.49 -2.11 -17.35
N ASP A 243 1.81 -3.36 -17.68
CA ASP A 243 1.05 -4.50 -17.18
C ASP A 243 1.27 -4.61 -15.67
N MET A 244 0.27 -4.19 -14.90
CA MET A 244 0.37 -4.04 -13.45
C MET A 244 0.63 -5.37 -12.73
N ASP A 245 0.27 -6.50 -13.36
CA ASP A 245 0.52 -7.85 -12.86
C ASP A 245 2.01 -8.25 -12.95
N LYS A 246 2.82 -7.53 -13.73
CA LYS A 246 4.25 -7.80 -13.93
C LYS A 246 5.19 -6.78 -13.27
N SER A 247 4.65 -5.77 -12.58
CA SER A 247 5.40 -4.62 -12.07
C SER A 247 6.30 -4.89 -10.84
N GLY A 248 6.48 -6.15 -10.44
CA GLY A 248 7.53 -6.51 -9.50
C GLY A 248 7.42 -7.94 -9.01
N ASP A 249 8.44 -8.74 -9.31
CA ASP A 249 8.71 -10.02 -8.68
C ASP A 249 8.62 -9.85 -7.15
N ILE A 250 7.96 -10.78 -6.46
CA ILE A 250 7.80 -10.74 -4.99
C ILE A 250 9.18 -10.59 -4.33
N ASP A 251 10.20 -11.20 -4.93
CA ASP A 251 11.58 -11.12 -4.47
C ASP A 251 12.15 -9.68 -4.53
N TYR A 252 11.80 -8.90 -5.56
CA TYR A 252 12.20 -7.50 -5.69
C TYR A 252 11.58 -6.64 -4.58
N LYS A 253 10.28 -6.83 -4.30
CA LYS A 253 9.57 -6.06 -3.28
C LYS A 253 10.11 -6.38 -1.87
N LEU A 254 10.35 -7.66 -1.58
CA LEU A 254 10.92 -8.11 -0.31
C LEU A 254 12.37 -7.65 -0.12
N ARG A 255 13.16 -7.63 -1.20
CA ARG A 255 14.54 -7.13 -1.16
C ARG A 255 14.60 -5.68 -0.71
N TRP A 256 13.79 -4.79 -1.30
CA TRP A 256 13.78 -3.38 -0.94
C TRP A 256 13.19 -3.12 0.44
N GLU A 257 12.13 -3.82 0.85
CA GLU A 257 11.63 -3.73 2.23
C GLU A 257 12.74 -4.07 3.24
N ARG A 258 13.52 -5.12 2.97
CA ARG A 258 14.66 -5.50 3.82
C ARG A 258 15.77 -4.46 3.79
N GLU A 259 16.06 -3.88 2.63
CA GLU A 259 17.09 -2.84 2.48
C GLU A 259 16.73 -1.58 3.28
N PHE A 260 15.50 -1.08 3.14
CA PHE A 260 15.03 0.07 3.91
C PHE A 260 15.00 -0.18 5.42
N GLN A 261 14.80 -1.44 5.83
CA GLN A 261 14.86 -1.83 7.24
C GLN A 261 16.30 -1.90 7.79
N ARG A 262 17.31 -2.08 6.92
CA ARG A 262 18.73 -2.17 7.28
C ARG A 262 19.44 -0.82 7.26
N GLU A 263 19.05 0.09 6.36
CA GLU A 263 19.68 1.40 6.28
C GLU A 263 19.45 2.20 7.57
N ASP A 264 20.51 2.47 8.32
CA ASP A 264 20.49 3.34 9.50
C ASP A 264 20.11 4.80 9.17
N ASP A 265 20.19 5.21 7.89
CA ASP A 265 19.79 6.52 7.32
C ASP A 265 18.30 6.86 7.49
N PHE A 266 17.55 5.88 7.99
CA PHE A 266 16.12 5.87 8.19
C PHE A 266 15.72 5.72 9.65
N SER A 267 16.70 5.56 10.54
CA SER A 267 16.46 5.82 11.96
C SER A 267 16.11 7.31 12.11
N ILE A 268 14.85 7.60 12.45
CA ILE A 268 14.55 8.88 13.09
C ILE A 268 15.32 8.81 14.40
N LYS A 269 16.46 9.52 14.49
CA LYS A 269 17.04 9.85 15.78
C LYS A 269 15.94 10.61 16.52
N MET A 270 15.41 10.00 17.59
CA MET A 270 14.58 10.71 18.55
C MET A 270 15.39 11.80 19.22
#